data_AF-A0A5M6CLR9-F1
#
_entry.id   AF-A0A5M6CLR9-F1
#
_cell.length_a   1.000
_cell.length_b   1.000
_cell.length_c   1.000
_cell.angle_alpha   90.00
_cell.angle_beta   90.00
_cell.angle_gamma   90.00
#
_symmetry.space_group_name_H-M   'P 1'
#
loop_
_entity.id
_entity.type
_entity.pdbx_description
1 polymer ?
#
loop_
_entity_poly.entity_id
_entity_poly.type
_entity_poly.pdbx_seq_one_letter_code
_entity_poly.pdbx_strand_id
1 'polypeptide(L)'
;MSKYVLFSLLISCLSVNGLAQTISGNAFHKDNDLKSFPDAGATIYLLTPGCSKPVKSVRTDVNGNFKFDNLKTGNYLIAAVSADTKQTWQTGIRMLKYAPLKAYYGTDWKDVPAGLEDSMNLYKQKADSIDLLTTRKQKVADRWAEQKSEMMKRFFSYVDSIKSVFVPKLTCEGIEDMNSLINGVHSYFFQEVNLTDSDPAATVTIDFGIDSLD
;
A
#
# COMPACT_ATOMS: atom_id res chain seq x y z
N MET A 1 -13.53 40.31 64.61
CA MET A 1 -13.15 38.90 64.32
C MET A 1 -13.89 38.46 63.07
N SER A 2 -13.28 38.57 61.89
CA SER A 2 -13.85 38.10 60.62
C SER A 2 -13.03 36.89 60.16
N LYS A 3 -13.67 35.71 60.07
CA LYS A 3 -13.05 34.47 59.60
C LYS A 3 -13.34 34.31 58.11
N TYR A 4 -12.35 34.53 57.26
CA TYR A 4 -12.40 34.09 55.87
C TYR A 4 -11.93 32.64 55.80
N VAL A 5 -12.83 31.72 55.47
CA VAL A 5 -12.50 30.34 55.12
C VAL A 5 -12.05 30.35 53.66
N LEU A 6 -10.75 30.17 53.42
CA LEU A 6 -10.21 29.93 52.08
C LEU A 6 -10.66 28.54 51.62
N PHE A 7 -11.56 28.47 50.65
CA PHE A 7 -11.88 27.24 49.94
C PHE A 7 -10.83 27.05 48.83
N SER A 8 -9.76 26.34 49.14
CA SER A 8 -8.75 25.96 48.14
C SER A 8 -9.34 24.86 47.26
N LEU A 9 -9.80 25.24 46.06
CA LEU A 9 -10.17 24.30 45.01
C LEU A 9 -8.87 23.73 44.42
N LEU A 10 -8.42 22.58 44.93
CA LEU A 10 -7.41 21.76 44.28
C LEU A 10 -8.01 21.20 42.98
N ILE A 11 -7.83 21.93 41.87
CA ILE A 11 -7.99 21.36 40.54
C ILE A 11 -6.78 20.44 40.34
N SER A 12 -6.93 19.18 40.74
CA SER A 12 -6.03 18.13 40.32
C SER A 12 -6.07 18.09 38.81
N CYS A 13 -4.99 18.54 38.17
CA CYS A 13 -4.74 18.33 36.77
C CYS A 13 -4.64 16.81 36.58
N LEU A 14 -5.78 16.15 36.29
CA LEU A 14 -5.76 14.82 35.73
C LEU A 14 -5.08 14.98 34.37
N SER A 15 -3.79 14.66 34.32
CA SER A 15 -3.14 14.35 33.06
C SER A 15 -3.97 13.23 32.45
N VAL A 16 -4.70 13.55 31.38
CA VAL A 16 -5.27 12.54 30.50
C VAL A 16 -4.05 11.85 29.88
N ASN A 17 -3.54 10.84 30.58
CA ASN A 17 -2.63 9.89 29.98
C ASN A 17 -3.47 9.21 28.91
N GLY A 18 -3.33 9.66 27.66
CA GLY A 18 -4.03 9.05 26.53
C GLY A 18 -3.84 7.55 26.58
N LEU A 19 -4.93 6.80 26.41
CA LEU A 19 -4.90 5.34 26.42
C LEU A 19 -3.79 4.87 25.49
N ALA A 20 -2.91 3.98 25.95
CA ALA A 20 -1.88 3.41 25.09
C ALA A 20 -2.56 2.61 23.98
N GLN A 21 -2.39 3.04 22.73
CA GLN A 21 -3.14 2.49 21.60
C GLN A 21 -2.33 1.41 20.88
N THR A 22 -3.06 0.53 20.19
CA THR A 22 -2.47 -0.66 19.57
C THR A 22 -2.95 -0.81 18.13
N ILE A 23 -2.04 -1.19 17.25
CA ILE A 23 -2.39 -1.76 15.94
C ILE A 23 -1.81 -3.17 15.90
N SER A 24 -2.63 -4.16 15.62
CA SER A 24 -2.19 -5.55 15.47
C SER A 24 -2.76 -6.16 14.21
N GLY A 25 -2.23 -7.29 13.78
CA GLY A 25 -2.72 -7.91 12.56
C GLY A 25 -2.01 -9.17 12.17
N ASN A 26 -2.40 -9.66 11.00
CA ASN A 26 -1.81 -10.83 10.36
C ASN A 26 -1.54 -10.51 8.88
N ALA A 27 -0.44 -11.06 8.36
CA ALA A 27 -0.09 -11.02 6.95
C ALA A 27 0.00 -12.43 6.38
N PHE A 28 -0.56 -12.61 5.19
CA PHE A 28 -0.58 -13.87 4.48
C PHE A 28 -0.57 -13.65 2.96
N HIS A 29 -0.28 -14.71 2.24
CA HIS A 29 -0.45 -14.83 0.80
C HIS A 29 -1.26 -16.09 0.47
N LYS A 30 -1.59 -16.27 -0.81
CA LYS A 30 -2.31 -17.45 -1.30
C LYS A 30 -1.51 -18.17 -2.38
N ASP A 31 -1.64 -19.49 -2.42
CA ASP A 31 -1.22 -20.27 -3.58
C ASP A 31 -2.23 -20.16 -4.74
N ASN A 32 -1.94 -20.86 -5.84
CA ASN A 32 -2.81 -20.93 -7.03
C ASN A 32 -4.17 -21.59 -6.74
N ASP A 33 -4.29 -22.38 -5.67
CA ASP A 33 -5.53 -23.01 -5.22
C ASP A 33 -6.29 -22.14 -4.19
N LEU A 34 -5.86 -20.88 -4.02
CA LEU A 34 -6.41 -19.89 -3.08
C LEU A 34 -6.26 -20.24 -1.60
N LYS A 35 -5.39 -21.20 -1.27
CA LYS A 35 -5.10 -21.56 0.11
C LYS A 35 -4.18 -20.52 0.73
N SER A 36 -4.56 -20.02 1.90
CA SER A 36 -3.77 -19.02 2.64
C SER A 36 -2.58 -19.63 3.37
N PHE A 37 -1.43 -18.96 3.26
CA PHE A 37 -0.20 -19.24 3.98
C PHE A 37 0.29 -17.99 4.70
N PRO A 38 0.68 -18.07 5.98
CA PRO A 38 1.27 -16.95 6.67
C PRO A 38 2.52 -16.43 5.94
N ASP A 39 2.65 -15.11 5.84
CA ASP A 39 3.86 -14.48 5.30
C ASP A 39 4.80 -14.19 6.46
N ALA A 40 5.65 -15.16 6.78
CA ALA A 40 6.56 -15.08 7.92
C ALA A 40 7.78 -14.22 7.55
N GLY A 41 8.08 -13.21 8.36
CA GLY A 41 9.19 -12.29 8.09
C GLY A 41 8.85 -11.11 7.18
N ALA A 42 7.60 -10.98 6.70
CA ALA A 42 7.10 -9.77 6.05
C ALA A 42 7.45 -8.53 6.89
N THR A 43 7.92 -7.47 6.24
CA THR A 43 8.27 -6.24 6.93
C THR A 43 7.08 -5.28 6.93
N ILE A 44 6.62 -4.90 8.12
CA ILE A 44 5.50 -3.98 8.32
C ILE A 44 6.04 -2.66 8.82
N TYR A 45 5.82 -1.59 8.07
CA TYR A 45 6.15 -0.22 8.42
C TYR A 45 4.92 0.53 8.87
N LEU A 46 5.06 1.30 9.96
CA LEU A 46 4.03 2.21 10.44
C LEU A 46 4.48 3.64 10.15
N LEU A 47 3.70 4.34 9.32
CA LEU A 47 4.01 5.70 8.87
C LEU A 47 2.99 6.69 9.41
N THR A 48 3.39 7.94 9.57
CA THR A 48 2.49 9.08 9.82
C THR A 48 2.45 9.99 8.59
N PRO A 49 1.43 10.85 8.44
CA PRO A 49 1.39 11.82 7.36
C PRO A 49 2.68 12.67 7.26
N GLY A 50 3.12 12.95 6.03
CA GLY A 50 4.39 13.65 5.77
C GLY A 50 5.64 12.84 6.13
N CYS A 51 5.61 11.52 5.87
CA CYS A 51 6.62 10.55 6.28
C CYS A 51 8.05 10.98 5.87
N SER A 52 8.90 11.27 6.85
CA SER A 52 10.35 11.37 6.64
C SER A 52 11.05 10.04 6.94
N LYS A 53 10.57 9.31 7.95
CA LYS A 53 10.94 7.94 8.31
C LYS A 53 9.75 7.22 8.97
N PRO A 54 9.68 5.88 8.94
CA PRO A 54 8.70 5.13 9.71
C PRO A 54 8.78 5.47 11.20
N VAL A 55 7.63 5.60 11.85
CA VAL A 55 7.60 5.79 13.31
C VAL A 55 7.94 4.49 14.03
N LYS A 56 7.59 3.34 13.44
CA LYS A 56 7.97 1.98 13.88
C LYS A 56 8.04 1.06 12.67
N SER A 57 8.79 -0.04 12.81
CA SER A 57 8.73 -1.19 11.92
C SER A 57 8.86 -2.48 12.71
N VAL A 58 8.26 -3.56 12.20
CA VAL A 58 8.34 -4.91 12.76
C VAL A 58 8.40 -5.92 11.62
N ARG A 59 8.90 -7.12 11.91
CA ARG A 59 8.72 -8.29 11.04
C ARG A 59 7.63 -9.18 11.61
N THR A 60 6.83 -9.77 10.74
CA THR A 60 5.83 -10.76 11.15
C THR A 60 6.48 -12.00 11.74
N ASP A 61 5.79 -12.62 12.69
CA ASP A 61 6.22 -13.89 13.27
C ASP A 61 5.96 -15.08 12.33
N VAL A 62 6.26 -16.31 12.80
CA VAL A 62 6.07 -17.56 12.04
C VAL A 62 4.62 -17.82 11.63
N ASN A 63 3.67 -17.17 12.29
CA ASN A 63 2.24 -17.26 12.02
C ASN A 63 1.75 -16.04 11.23
N GLY A 64 2.64 -15.17 10.75
CA GLY A 64 2.30 -13.96 10.01
C GLY A 64 1.82 -12.80 10.89
N ASN A 65 1.88 -12.90 12.21
CA ASN A 65 1.32 -11.88 13.10
C ASN A 65 2.29 -10.72 13.34
N PHE A 66 1.74 -9.53 13.53
CA PHE A 66 2.49 -8.34 13.93
C PHE A 66 1.72 -7.48 14.94
N LYS A 67 2.45 -6.62 15.67
CA LYS A 67 1.88 -5.71 16.66
C LYS A 67 2.71 -4.43 16.82
N PHE A 68 2.01 -3.30 16.93
CA PHE A 68 2.53 -2.01 17.35
C PHE A 68 1.77 -1.55 18.59
N ASP A 69 2.47 -1.45 19.72
CA ASP A 69 1.91 -0.98 20.99
C ASP A 69 2.32 0.46 21.29
N ASN A 70 1.73 1.07 22.33
CA ASN A 70 2.09 2.39 22.84
C ASN A 70 2.03 3.47 21.76
N LEU A 71 0.96 3.47 20.98
CA LEU A 71 0.67 4.47 19.96
C LEU A 71 -0.15 5.62 20.54
N LYS A 72 -0.03 6.79 19.92
CA LYS A 72 -0.88 7.95 20.21
C LYS A 72 -2.09 7.96 19.27
N THR A 73 -3.17 8.64 19.65
CA THR A 73 -4.26 9.03 18.74
C THR A 73 -3.68 9.67 17.48
N GLY A 74 -4.16 9.25 16.31
CA GLY A 74 -3.70 9.78 15.03
C GLY A 74 -4.02 8.88 13.84
N ASN A 75 -3.72 9.39 12.64
CA ASN A 75 -3.75 8.62 11.41
C ASN A 75 -2.39 7.96 11.18
N TYR A 76 -2.44 6.71 10.78
CA TYR A 76 -1.28 5.91 10.43
C TYR A 76 -1.51 5.22 9.08
N LEU A 77 -0.43 5.03 8.33
CA LEU A 77 -0.41 4.16 7.16
C LEU A 77 0.41 2.92 7.50
N ILE A 78 -0.23 1.76 7.37
CA ILE A 78 0.45 0.48 7.27
C ILE A 78 0.98 0.37 5.86
N ALA A 79 2.30 0.28 5.72
CA ALA A 79 2.98 -0.07 4.48
C ALA A 79 3.71 -1.40 4.72
N ALA A 80 3.35 -2.44 3.98
CA ALA A 80 3.88 -3.78 4.20
C ALA A 80 4.54 -4.33 2.95
N VAL A 81 5.61 -5.10 3.16
CA VAL A 81 6.40 -5.77 2.12
C VAL A 81 6.45 -7.25 2.44
N SER A 82 6.02 -8.07 1.49
CA SER A 82 6.02 -9.52 1.60
C SER A 82 7.45 -10.07 1.58
N ALA A 83 7.73 -11.06 2.43
CA ALA A 83 8.99 -11.80 2.39
C ALA A 83 8.96 -12.91 1.33
N ASP A 84 7.78 -13.51 1.12
CA ASP A 84 7.66 -14.75 0.35
C ASP A 84 7.15 -14.54 -1.08
N THR A 85 6.37 -13.47 -1.32
CA THR A 85 5.67 -13.29 -2.60
C THR A 85 6.12 -12.10 -3.39
N LYS A 86 5.89 -12.24 -4.69
CA LYS A 86 6.17 -11.21 -5.69
C LYS A 86 4.88 -10.85 -6.40
N GLN A 87 4.70 -9.55 -6.60
CA GLN A 87 3.60 -9.04 -7.40
C GLN A 87 4.09 -8.59 -8.76
N THR A 88 3.24 -8.74 -9.76
CA THR A 88 3.47 -8.09 -11.06
C THR A 88 3.49 -6.57 -10.92
N TRP A 89 4.20 -5.89 -11.81
CA TRP A 89 4.23 -4.44 -11.83
C TRP A 89 2.80 -3.85 -11.98
N GLN A 90 1.89 -4.54 -12.67
CA GLN A 90 0.48 -4.15 -12.80
C GLN A 90 -0.18 -4.00 -11.43
N THR A 91 -0.01 -5.03 -10.60
CA THR A 91 -0.57 -5.10 -9.25
C THR A 91 0.08 -4.04 -8.37
N GLY A 92 1.40 -3.91 -8.39
CA GLY A 92 2.10 -2.89 -7.60
C GLY A 92 1.64 -1.46 -7.93
N ILE A 93 1.53 -1.14 -9.22
CA ILE A 93 1.00 0.14 -9.70
C ILE A 93 -0.46 0.35 -9.25
N ARG A 94 -1.29 -0.69 -9.34
CA ARG A 94 -2.68 -0.64 -8.89
C ARG A 94 -2.75 -0.33 -7.40
N MET A 95 -1.91 -0.94 -6.57
CA MET A 95 -1.84 -0.67 -5.14
C MET A 95 -1.46 0.80 -4.87
N LEU A 96 -0.49 1.34 -5.60
CA LEU A 96 -0.11 2.76 -5.50
C LEU A 96 -1.26 3.71 -5.87
N LYS A 97 -2.06 3.39 -6.90
CA LYS A 97 -3.21 4.21 -7.31
C LYS A 97 -4.24 4.41 -6.19
N TYR A 98 -4.43 3.40 -5.33
CA TYR A 98 -5.42 3.46 -4.24
C TYR A 98 -4.81 3.81 -2.88
N ALA A 99 -3.48 3.90 -2.78
CA ALA A 99 -2.81 4.32 -1.57
C ALA A 99 -3.02 5.84 -1.32
N PRO A 100 -3.05 6.30 -0.05
CA PRO A 100 -3.21 7.72 0.30
C PRO A 100 -1.90 8.52 0.07
N LEU A 101 -1.31 8.42 -1.13
CA LEU A 101 0.07 8.85 -1.39
C LEU A 101 0.31 10.32 -1.04
N LYS A 102 -0.66 11.19 -1.28
CA LYS A 102 -0.52 12.63 -1.01
C LYS A 102 -0.32 12.94 0.46
N ALA A 103 -1.06 12.26 1.34
CA ALA A 103 -0.98 12.51 2.78
C ALA A 103 0.35 12.06 3.36
N TYR A 104 0.95 11.00 2.82
CA TYR A 104 2.13 10.35 3.39
C TYR A 104 3.44 10.67 2.67
N TYR A 105 3.40 10.85 1.35
CA TYR A 105 4.58 11.11 0.51
C TYR A 105 4.55 12.47 -0.21
N GLY A 106 3.48 13.26 -0.03
CA GLY A 106 3.38 14.60 -0.63
C GLY A 106 3.15 14.62 -2.15
N THR A 107 3.05 13.46 -2.79
CA THR A 107 2.72 13.30 -4.22
C THR A 107 1.45 12.49 -4.38
N ASP A 108 0.72 12.70 -5.47
CA ASP A 108 -0.58 12.09 -5.72
C ASP A 108 -0.55 11.31 -7.03
N TRP A 109 -1.44 10.34 -7.18
CA TRP A 109 -1.57 9.57 -8.41
C TRP A 109 -1.77 10.45 -9.66
N LYS A 110 -2.39 11.62 -9.52
CA LYS A 110 -2.53 12.60 -10.61
C LYS A 110 -1.19 13.16 -11.14
N ASP A 111 -0.11 13.02 -10.37
CA ASP A 111 1.24 13.46 -10.77
C ASP A 111 1.94 12.41 -11.66
N VAL A 112 1.33 11.22 -11.78
CA VAL A 112 1.73 10.16 -12.70
C VAL A 112 1.27 10.59 -14.11
N PRO A 113 2.15 10.61 -15.14
CA PRO A 113 1.77 11.14 -16.46
C PRO A 113 0.53 10.42 -17.02
N ALA A 114 -0.33 11.05 -17.82
CA ALA A 114 -1.65 10.48 -18.18
C ALA A 114 -1.63 9.11 -18.93
N GLY A 115 -0.49 8.71 -19.49
CA GLY A 115 -0.37 7.55 -20.38
C GLY A 115 -0.72 6.16 -19.79
N LEU A 116 -0.74 5.95 -18.46
CA LEU A 116 -1.10 4.64 -17.88
C LEU A 116 -2.57 4.33 -18.02
N GLU A 117 -3.40 5.31 -17.69
CA GLU A 117 -4.84 5.13 -17.57
C GLU A 117 -5.40 4.88 -18.97
N ASP A 118 -4.92 5.63 -19.96
CA ASP A 118 -5.20 5.41 -21.37
C ASP A 118 -4.77 4.01 -21.84
N SER A 119 -3.56 3.56 -21.45
CA SER A 119 -3.05 2.24 -21.85
C SER A 119 -3.83 1.08 -21.20
N MET A 120 -4.17 1.20 -19.92
CA MET A 120 -4.97 0.21 -19.18
C MET A 120 -6.42 0.14 -19.69
N ASN A 121 -7.04 1.30 -19.93
CA ASN A 121 -8.39 1.38 -20.48
C ASN A 121 -8.45 0.82 -21.91
N LEU A 122 -7.44 1.10 -22.74
CA LEU A 122 -7.34 0.55 -24.08
C LEU A 122 -7.11 -0.97 -24.06
N TYR A 123 -6.30 -1.50 -23.14
CA TYR A 123 -6.12 -2.93 -22.97
C TYR A 123 -7.44 -3.62 -22.59
N LYS A 124 -8.17 -3.07 -21.61
CA LYS A 124 -9.46 -3.60 -21.16
C LYS A 124 -10.51 -3.60 -22.28
N GLN A 125 -10.70 -2.46 -22.95
CA GLN A 125 -11.64 -2.36 -24.07
C GLN A 125 -11.32 -3.33 -25.22
N LYS A 126 -10.03 -3.62 -25.46
CA LYS A 126 -9.63 -4.51 -26.54
C LYS A 126 -9.61 -5.99 -26.15
N ALA A 127 -9.32 -6.35 -24.91
CA ALA A 127 -9.50 -7.71 -24.40
C ALA A 127 -10.95 -8.17 -24.59
N ASP A 128 -11.90 -7.30 -24.24
CA ASP A 128 -13.34 -7.52 -24.45
C ASP A 128 -13.70 -7.67 -25.95
N SER A 129 -12.95 -6.99 -26.84
CA SER A 129 -13.15 -7.09 -28.30
C SER A 129 -12.54 -8.34 -28.95
N ILE A 130 -11.52 -8.95 -28.33
CA ILE A 130 -10.85 -10.16 -28.85
C ILE A 130 -11.71 -11.41 -28.63
N ASP A 131 -12.48 -11.45 -27.54
CA ASP A 131 -13.43 -12.53 -27.24
C ASP A 131 -14.55 -12.63 -28.30
N LEU A 132 -14.85 -11.52 -28.97
CA LEU A 132 -15.86 -11.42 -30.03
C LEU A 132 -15.35 -11.82 -31.44
N LEU A 133 -14.06 -12.15 -31.60
CA LEU A 133 -13.41 -12.32 -32.92
C LEU A 133 -13.04 -13.76 -33.29
N THR A 134 -13.71 -14.76 -32.72
CA THR A 134 -13.48 -16.19 -33.01
C THR A 134 -13.78 -16.63 -34.46
N THR A 135 -14.18 -15.75 -35.39
CA THR A 135 -14.55 -16.15 -36.77
C THR A 135 -13.92 -15.39 -37.94
N ARG A 136 -12.91 -14.51 -37.80
CA ARG A 136 -12.21 -13.92 -38.97
C ARG A 136 -10.67 -13.91 -38.90
N LYS A 137 -10.09 -14.75 -39.78
CA LYS A 137 -8.70 -15.16 -40.01
C LYS A 137 -7.63 -14.05 -40.10
N GLN A 138 -6.41 -14.41 -39.65
CA GLN A 138 -5.03 -13.91 -39.93
C GLN A 138 -4.78 -12.40 -40.05
N LYS A 139 -5.46 -11.66 -40.93
CA LYS A 139 -5.21 -10.22 -41.17
C LYS A 139 -5.69 -9.32 -40.03
N VAL A 140 -6.59 -9.85 -39.20
CA VAL A 140 -6.96 -9.26 -37.91
C VAL A 140 -5.88 -9.57 -36.87
N ALA A 141 -5.27 -10.76 -36.92
CA ALA A 141 -4.19 -11.16 -36.02
C ALA A 141 -2.88 -10.39 -36.27
N ASP A 142 -2.50 -10.10 -37.52
CA ASP A 142 -1.30 -9.31 -37.83
C ASP A 142 -1.46 -7.84 -37.40
N ARG A 143 -2.61 -7.23 -37.70
CA ARG A 143 -2.94 -5.88 -37.21
C ARG A 143 -3.05 -5.84 -35.68
N TRP A 144 -3.51 -6.93 -35.07
CA TRP A 144 -3.51 -7.07 -33.62
C TRP A 144 -2.09 -7.18 -33.06
N ALA A 145 -1.20 -7.96 -33.69
CA ALA A 145 0.19 -8.10 -33.27
C ALA A 145 0.96 -6.77 -33.36
N GLU A 146 0.76 -5.99 -34.43
CA GLU A 146 1.37 -4.67 -34.59
C GLU A 146 0.82 -3.65 -33.59
N GLN A 147 -0.51 -3.58 -33.44
CA GLN A 147 -1.14 -2.71 -32.44
C GLN A 147 -0.76 -3.10 -31.02
N LYS A 148 -0.63 -4.39 -30.73
CA LYS A 148 -0.14 -4.91 -29.45
C LYS A 148 1.31 -4.53 -29.23
N SER A 149 2.16 -4.62 -30.26
CA SER A 149 3.57 -4.20 -30.18
C SER A 149 3.71 -2.71 -29.85
N GLU A 150 3.01 -1.83 -30.57
CA GLU A 150 3.03 -0.39 -30.30
C GLU A 150 2.41 -0.03 -28.95
N MET A 151 1.34 -0.73 -28.54
CA MET A 151 0.76 -0.60 -27.20
C MET A 151 1.76 -1.03 -26.12
N MET A 152 2.43 -2.17 -26.29
CA MET A 152 3.45 -2.64 -25.35
C MET A 152 4.64 -1.67 -25.28
N LYS A 153 5.08 -1.09 -26.40
CA LYS A 153 6.14 -0.05 -26.40
C LYS A 153 5.73 1.19 -25.61
N ARG A 154 4.53 1.72 -25.86
CA ARG A 154 3.98 2.87 -25.09
C ARG A 154 3.87 2.53 -23.62
N PHE A 155 3.38 1.33 -23.34
CA PHE A 155 3.24 0.80 -22.00
C PHE A 155 4.60 0.71 -21.26
N PHE A 156 5.65 0.16 -21.88
CA PHE A 156 6.98 0.09 -21.27
C PHE A 156 7.64 1.46 -21.10
N SER A 157 7.59 2.32 -22.12
CA SER A 157 8.08 3.71 -22.02
C SER A 157 7.39 4.48 -20.89
N TYR A 158 6.14 4.12 -20.61
CA TYR A 158 5.38 4.69 -19.54
C TYR A 158 5.78 4.15 -18.16
N VAL A 159 6.01 2.83 -18.02
CA VAL A 159 6.60 2.25 -16.80
C VAL A 159 7.92 2.93 -16.46
N ASP A 160 8.76 3.17 -17.46
CA ASP A 160 10.02 3.89 -17.29
C ASP A 160 9.79 5.32 -16.76
N SER A 161 8.71 5.97 -17.17
CA SER A 161 8.31 7.29 -16.65
C SER A 161 7.87 7.21 -15.19
N ILE A 162 7.11 6.19 -14.77
CA ILE A 162 6.78 6.00 -13.35
C ILE A 162 8.06 5.78 -12.53
N LYS A 163 8.94 4.89 -12.97
CA LYS A 163 10.20 4.58 -12.28
C LYS A 163 11.11 5.80 -12.14
N SER A 164 11.21 6.62 -13.19
CA SER A 164 12.14 7.76 -13.20
C SER A 164 11.57 9.05 -12.62
N VAL A 165 10.24 9.24 -12.62
CA VAL A 165 9.60 10.50 -12.21
C VAL A 165 8.78 10.36 -10.93
N PHE A 166 8.05 9.26 -10.78
CA PHE A 166 7.08 9.11 -9.69
C PHE A 166 7.66 8.40 -8.48
N VAL A 167 8.34 7.26 -8.66
CA VAL A 167 8.95 6.51 -7.54
C VAL A 167 9.94 7.35 -6.73
N PRO A 168 10.80 8.19 -7.33
CA PRO A 168 11.72 9.02 -6.56
C PRO A 168 11.02 10.04 -5.66
N LYS A 169 9.72 10.29 -5.84
CA LYS A 169 8.90 11.12 -4.96
C LYS A 169 8.28 10.34 -3.80
N LEU A 170 8.19 9.01 -3.90
CA LEU A 170 7.70 8.11 -2.86
C LEU A 170 8.80 7.78 -1.84
N THR A 171 9.44 8.83 -1.30
CA THR A 171 10.54 8.66 -0.36
C THR A 171 10.03 8.73 1.07
N CYS A 172 10.36 7.70 1.84
CA CYS A 172 10.38 7.75 3.29
C CYS A 172 11.58 6.92 3.75
N GLU A 173 12.51 7.56 4.46
CA GLU A 173 13.79 6.97 4.85
C GLU A 173 13.59 5.66 5.61
N GLY A 174 14.26 4.58 5.18
CA GLY A 174 14.22 3.29 5.87
C GLY A 174 13.09 2.33 5.47
N ILE A 175 12.25 2.71 4.50
CA ILE A 175 11.38 1.75 3.80
C ILE A 175 12.19 1.11 2.65
N GLU A 176 12.09 -0.21 2.49
CA GLU A 176 12.67 -0.92 1.33
C GLU A 176 12.28 -0.23 0.02
N ASP A 177 13.26 -0.10 -0.88
CA ASP A 177 13.19 0.74 -2.08
C ASP A 177 11.88 0.49 -2.84
N MET A 178 11.03 1.52 -2.93
CA MET A 178 9.80 1.52 -3.72
C MET A 178 10.06 1.19 -5.20
N ASN A 179 11.30 1.28 -5.69
CA ASN A 179 11.64 0.74 -7.01
C ASN A 179 11.48 -0.77 -7.08
N SER A 180 11.69 -1.50 -5.98
CA SER A 180 11.53 -2.94 -5.91
C SER A 180 10.06 -3.35 -6.09
N LEU A 181 9.12 -2.50 -5.68
CA LEU A 181 7.67 -2.62 -5.95
C LEU A 181 7.39 -2.63 -7.45
N ILE A 182 7.99 -1.72 -8.21
CA ILE A 182 7.75 -1.63 -9.66
C ILE A 182 8.50 -2.73 -10.42
N ASN A 183 9.62 -3.20 -9.87
CA ASN A 183 10.38 -4.30 -10.47
C ASN A 183 9.81 -5.69 -10.10
N GLY A 184 8.72 -5.75 -9.33
CA GLY A 184 8.08 -7.00 -8.92
C GLY A 184 8.95 -7.88 -8.03
N VAL A 185 9.84 -7.26 -7.26
CA VAL A 185 10.77 -7.98 -6.38
C VAL A 185 10.04 -8.49 -5.13
N HIS A 186 9.03 -7.73 -4.67
CA HIS A 186 8.19 -8.07 -3.51
C HIS A 186 6.76 -7.59 -3.73
N SER A 187 5.79 -8.28 -3.14
CA SER A 187 4.41 -7.81 -3.01
C SER A 187 4.31 -6.71 -1.96
N TYR A 188 3.44 -5.72 -2.20
CA TYR A 188 3.27 -4.57 -1.30
C TYR A 188 1.81 -4.34 -0.95
N PHE A 189 1.58 -3.82 0.25
CA PHE A 189 0.26 -3.48 0.74
C PHE A 189 0.24 -2.13 1.46
N PHE A 190 -0.85 -1.38 1.28
CA PHE A 190 -1.06 -0.07 1.90
C PHE A 190 -2.46 -0.01 2.52
N GLN A 191 -2.56 0.36 3.78
CA GLN A 191 -3.85 0.59 4.44
C GLN A 191 -3.74 1.69 5.49
N GLU A 192 -4.63 2.68 5.39
CA GLU A 192 -4.77 3.71 6.42
C GLU A 192 -5.55 3.17 7.62
N VAL A 193 -5.09 3.54 8.81
CA VAL A 193 -5.66 3.20 10.10
C VAL A 193 -5.78 4.47 10.92
N ASN A 194 -6.98 4.77 11.41
CA ASN A 194 -7.21 5.87 12.33
C ASN A 194 -7.38 5.32 13.75
N LEU A 195 -6.65 5.90 14.68
CA LEU A 195 -6.63 5.55 16.09
C LEU A 195 -7.16 6.74 16.88
N THR A 196 -8.15 6.52 17.76
CA THR A 196 -8.80 7.57 18.55
C THR A 196 -8.93 7.15 20.00
N ASP A 197 -9.17 8.10 20.91
CA ASP A 197 -9.38 7.75 22.32
C ASP A 197 -10.64 6.88 22.53
N SER A 198 -11.63 7.00 21.64
CA SER A 198 -12.83 6.13 21.61
C SER A 198 -12.62 4.79 20.90
N ASP A 199 -11.58 4.67 20.08
CA ASP A 199 -11.22 3.45 19.35
C ASP A 199 -9.69 3.27 19.40
N PRO A 200 -9.16 2.81 20.55
CA PRO A 200 -7.73 2.79 20.82
C PRO A 200 -7.03 1.56 20.26
N ALA A 201 -7.73 0.69 19.51
CA ALA A 201 -7.16 -0.54 19.00
C ALA A 201 -7.69 -0.87 17.60
N ALA A 202 -6.77 -1.12 16.66
CA ALA A 202 -7.12 -1.55 15.31
C ALA A 202 -6.54 -2.94 15.01
N THR A 203 -7.30 -3.72 14.23
CA THR A 203 -6.85 -4.98 13.65
C THR A 203 -6.75 -4.85 12.14
N VAL A 204 -5.61 -5.24 11.57
CA VAL A 204 -5.31 -5.13 10.15
C VAL A 204 -5.07 -6.52 9.57
N THR A 205 -5.66 -6.78 8.41
CA THR A 205 -5.45 -8.03 7.66
C THR A 205 -4.75 -7.70 6.36
N ILE A 206 -3.56 -8.25 6.17
CA ILE A 206 -2.71 -8.01 5.01
C ILE A 206 -2.77 -9.25 4.13
N ASP A 207 -3.43 -9.13 2.98
CA ASP A 207 -3.49 -10.16 1.94
C ASP A 207 -2.58 -9.71 0.79
N PHE A 208 -1.42 -10.35 0.64
CA PHE A 208 -0.50 -10.07 -0.46
C PHE A 208 -0.95 -10.64 -1.81
N GLY A 209 -2.09 -11.35 -1.83
CA GLY A 209 -2.65 -11.95 -3.03
C GLY A 209 -2.05 -13.32 -3.33
N ILE A 210 -2.23 -13.74 -4.59
CA ILE A 210 -1.70 -15.02 -5.09
C ILE A 210 -0.23 -14.83 -5.42
N ASP A 211 0.62 -15.76 -4.98
CA ASP A 211 2.01 -15.78 -5.40
C ASP A 211 2.09 -16.03 -6.91
N SER A 212 2.50 -15.00 -7.64
CA SER A 212 2.28 -14.92 -9.08
C SER A 212 3.41 -15.50 -9.94
N LEU A 213 4.42 -16.12 -9.32
CA LEU A 213 5.68 -16.48 -9.98
C LEU A 213 6.16 -17.93 -9.78
N ASP A 214 5.29 -18.84 -9.36
CA ASP A 214 5.50 -20.29 -9.50
C ASP A 214 5.18 -20.81 -10.91
#